data_AF-A0A959C9Z2-F1
#
_entry.id   AF-A0A959C9Z2-F1
#
_cell.length_a   1.000
_cell.length_b   1.000
_cell.length_c   1.000
_cell.angle_alpha   90.00
_cell.angle_beta   90.00
_cell.angle_gamma   90.00
#
_symmetry.space_group_name_H-M   'P 1'
#
loop_
_entity.id
_entity.type
_entity.pdbx_description
1 polymer ?
#
loop_
_entity_poly.entity_id
_entity_poly.type
_entity_poly.pdbx_seq_one_letter_code
_entity_poly.pdbx_strand_id
1 'polypeptide(L)'
;MSFGEVNNLRKSGNLQDAFAMAQADMNADPGNIWNKRSMGWVYFDQLKAASQVEQFEAFEQILCSIAELGLPVEEDMFWEQVCWQAGKMAFAIQKTEPVDFSKLDHLFHCIVTLPFHKPSESYSFLLKAFQKSSKVWWQYTAFVEWWGLEHLRQEDYLAEEM
;
A
#
# COMPACT_ATOMS: atom_id res chain seq x y z
N MET A 1 24.13 3.71 -9.03
CA MET A 1 23.42 2.59 -8.38
C MET A 1 23.98 2.40 -6.98
N SER A 2 23.32 3.04 -6.04
CA SER A 2 23.64 3.12 -4.61
C SER A 2 22.69 2.25 -3.75
N PHE A 3 22.02 1.26 -4.36
CA PHE A 3 20.95 0.46 -3.73
C PHE A 3 21.28 -0.04 -2.32
N GLY A 4 22.50 -0.54 -2.08
CA GLY A 4 22.95 -0.98 -0.76
C GLY A 4 23.04 0.16 0.26
N GLU A 5 23.49 1.34 -0.17
CA GLU A 5 23.59 2.55 0.67
C GLU A 5 22.21 3.11 1.01
N VAL A 6 21.31 3.21 0.03
CA VAL A 6 19.91 3.61 0.25
C VAL A 6 19.23 2.67 1.26
N ASN A 7 19.45 1.36 1.14
CA ASN A 7 18.91 0.39 2.08
C ASN A 7 19.45 0.58 3.50
N ASN A 8 20.74 0.90 3.64
CA ASN A 8 21.34 1.20 4.94
C ASN A 8 20.76 2.49 5.55
N LEU A 9 20.64 3.56 4.76
CA LEU A 9 20.06 4.84 5.19
C LEU A 9 18.61 4.68 5.65
N ARG A 10 17.80 3.91 4.91
CA ARG A 10 16.43 3.55 5.32
C ARG A 10 16.42 2.86 6.68
N LYS A 11 17.22 1.79 6.83
CA LYS A 11 17.29 0.99 8.05
C LYS A 11 17.82 1.76 9.25
N SER A 12 18.64 2.79 9.04
CA SER A 12 19.12 3.69 10.09
C SER A 12 18.14 4.83 10.43
N GLY A 13 17.00 4.92 9.74
CA GLY A 13 16.00 5.96 9.95
C GLY A 13 16.27 7.28 9.22
N ASN A 14 17.34 7.38 8.42
CA ASN A 14 17.70 8.56 7.63
C ASN A 14 16.91 8.60 6.31
N LEU A 15 15.58 8.69 6.40
CA LEU A 15 14.69 8.58 5.24
C LEU A 15 14.85 9.72 4.24
N GLN A 16 15.20 10.94 4.69
CA GLN A 16 15.43 12.07 3.79
C GLN A 16 16.66 11.85 2.90
N ASP A 17 17.78 11.41 3.48
CA ASP A 17 19.00 11.11 2.72
C ASP A 17 18.80 9.91 1.80
N ALA A 18 18.10 8.87 2.28
CA ALA A 18 17.73 7.72 1.46
C ALA A 18 16.90 8.14 0.24
N PHE A 19 15.94 9.05 0.42
CA PHE A 19 15.13 9.60 -0.66
C PHE A 19 15.95 10.43 -1.64
N ALA A 20 16.77 11.36 -1.14
CA ALA A 20 17.60 12.21 -2.01
C ALA A 20 18.54 11.36 -2.88
N MET A 21 19.14 10.32 -2.30
CA MET A 21 20.03 9.40 -3.01
C MET A 21 19.28 8.54 -4.02
N ALA A 22 18.15 7.93 -3.64
CA ALA A 22 17.31 7.16 -4.55
C ALA A 22 16.78 8.01 -5.71
N GLN A 23 16.40 9.26 -5.44
CA GLN A 23 15.91 10.19 -6.45
C GLN A 23 17.02 10.59 -7.44
N ALA A 24 18.25 10.79 -6.96
CA ALA A 24 19.38 11.06 -7.83
C ALA A 24 19.67 9.87 -8.77
N ASP A 25 19.65 8.64 -8.25
CA ASP A 25 19.78 7.43 -9.07
C ASP A 25 18.63 7.30 -10.08
N MET A 26 17.39 7.56 -9.67
CA MET A 26 16.21 7.56 -10.56
C MET A 26 16.31 8.62 -11.67
N ASN A 27 16.82 9.81 -11.37
CA ASN A 27 16.99 10.87 -12.37
C ASN A 27 18.11 10.54 -13.37
N ALA A 28 19.16 9.85 -12.91
CA ALA A 28 20.28 9.45 -13.77
C ALA A 28 19.92 8.31 -14.72
N ASP A 29 19.13 7.34 -14.25
CA ASP A 29 18.66 6.21 -15.06
C ASP A 29 17.24 5.76 -14.61
N PRO A 30 16.18 6.38 -15.15
CA PRO A 30 14.78 6.09 -14.76
C PRO A 30 14.30 4.70 -15.19
N GLY A 31 14.93 4.10 -16.21
CA GLY A 31 14.59 2.77 -16.72
C GLY A 31 15.13 1.64 -15.86
N ASN A 32 16.05 1.93 -14.95
CA ASN A 32 16.73 0.94 -14.14
C ASN A 32 15.82 0.30 -13.09
N ILE A 33 15.64 -1.02 -13.16
CA ILE A 33 14.82 -1.76 -12.20
C ILE A 33 15.34 -1.65 -10.76
N TRP A 34 16.66 -1.59 -10.55
CA TRP A 34 17.23 -1.48 -9.20
C TRP A 34 16.99 -0.10 -8.59
N ASN A 35 17.03 0.97 -9.40
CA ASN A 35 16.71 2.31 -8.93
C ASN A 35 15.23 2.40 -8.56
N LYS A 36 14.34 1.84 -9.39
CA LYS A 36 12.90 1.74 -9.11
C LYS A 36 12.63 0.96 -7.83
N ARG A 37 13.28 -0.20 -7.63
CA ARG A 37 13.18 -0.98 -6.38
C ARG A 37 13.65 -0.18 -5.18
N SER A 38 14.80 0.49 -5.30
CA SER A 38 15.35 1.34 -4.25
C SER A 38 14.34 2.41 -3.82
N MET A 39 13.78 3.12 -4.80
CA MET A 39 12.79 4.15 -4.57
C MET A 39 11.48 3.58 -4.01
N GLY A 40 11.00 2.45 -4.54
CA GLY A 40 9.80 1.78 -4.05
C GLY A 40 9.90 1.44 -2.57
N TRP A 41 11.03 0.88 -2.14
CA TRP A 41 11.29 0.70 -0.72
C TRP A 41 11.26 2.05 0.00
N VAL A 42 12.02 3.07 -0.40
CA VAL A 42 11.98 4.39 0.28
C VAL A 42 10.55 4.90 0.47
N TYR A 43 9.72 4.86 -0.57
CA TYR A 43 8.30 5.20 -0.49
C TYR A 43 7.55 4.32 0.50
N PHE A 44 7.78 3.02 0.54
CA PHE A 44 7.16 2.14 1.54
C PHE A 44 7.49 2.55 2.99
N ASP A 45 8.73 2.96 3.30
CA ASP A 45 9.04 3.44 4.66
C ASP A 45 8.35 4.78 4.97
N GLN A 46 8.25 5.68 3.98
CA GLN A 46 7.47 6.91 4.11
C GLN A 46 5.98 6.61 4.32
N LEU A 47 5.46 5.61 3.61
CA LEU A 47 4.07 5.16 3.73
C LEU A 47 3.78 4.60 5.13
N LYS A 48 4.72 3.88 5.73
CA LYS A 48 4.66 3.48 7.14
C LYS A 48 4.67 4.67 8.09
N ALA A 49 5.49 5.69 7.80
CA ALA A 49 5.54 6.91 8.60
C ALA A 49 4.21 7.71 8.51
N ALA A 50 3.55 7.68 7.35
CA ALA A 50 2.24 8.28 7.09
C ALA A 50 1.05 7.37 7.47
N SER A 51 1.22 6.41 8.39
CA SER A 51 0.20 5.41 8.73
C SER A 51 -0.97 5.94 9.58
N GLN A 52 -0.91 7.19 10.04
CA GLN A 52 -1.99 7.85 10.78
C GLN A 52 -2.99 8.50 9.81
N VAL A 53 -4.27 8.53 10.19
CA VAL A 53 -5.36 9.02 9.31
C VAL A 53 -5.26 10.52 9.02
N GLU A 54 -4.60 11.28 9.90
CA GLU A 54 -4.28 12.70 9.72
C GLU A 54 -3.22 12.93 8.63
N GLN A 55 -2.50 11.88 8.23
CA GLN A 55 -1.49 11.90 7.18
C GLN A 55 -2.01 11.23 5.89
N PHE A 56 -3.33 11.08 5.76
CA PHE A 56 -3.94 10.37 4.65
C PHE A 56 -3.54 10.96 3.28
N GLU A 57 -3.52 12.27 3.15
CA GLU A 57 -3.18 12.95 1.90
C GLU A 57 -1.74 12.65 1.48
N ALA A 58 -0.81 12.57 2.44
CA ALA A 58 0.56 12.14 2.18
C ALA A 58 0.61 10.64 1.83
N PHE A 59 -0.13 9.81 2.55
CA PHE A 59 -0.23 8.37 2.28
C PHE A 59 -0.74 8.08 0.87
N GLU A 60 -1.80 8.77 0.44
CA GLU A 60 -2.39 8.69 -0.91
C GLU A 60 -1.36 9.05 -1.98
N GLN A 61 -0.67 10.19 -1.83
CA GLN A 61 0.37 10.63 -2.76
C GLN A 61 1.50 9.61 -2.89
N ILE A 62 1.91 8.99 -1.77
CA ILE A 62 2.96 7.97 -1.77
C ILE A 62 2.49 6.71 -2.49
N LEU A 63 1.22 6.27 -2.31
CA LEU A 63 0.67 5.15 -3.07
C LEU A 63 0.66 5.40 -4.58
N CYS A 64 0.23 6.59 -5.00
CA CYS A 64 0.27 6.99 -6.40
C CYS A 64 1.72 6.98 -6.94
N SER A 65 2.66 7.51 -6.17
CA SER A 65 4.09 7.50 -6.54
C SER A 65 4.64 6.08 -6.68
N ILE A 66 4.21 5.15 -5.81
CA ILE A 66 4.56 3.72 -5.92
C ILE A 66 3.99 3.12 -7.21
N ALA A 67 2.74 3.42 -7.57
CA ALA A 67 2.14 2.94 -8.81
C ALA A 67 2.91 3.43 -10.04
N GLU A 68 3.31 4.70 -10.03
CA GLU A 68 4.06 5.35 -11.12
C GLU A 68 5.46 4.76 -11.35
N LEU A 69 6.07 4.12 -10.34
CA LEU A 69 7.35 3.42 -10.53
C LEU A 69 7.23 2.29 -11.57
N GLY A 70 6.03 1.73 -11.76
CA GLY A 70 5.80 0.61 -12.66
C GLY A 70 6.68 -0.58 -12.28
N LEU A 71 6.71 -0.92 -10.99
CA LEU A 71 7.41 -2.09 -10.50
C LEU A 71 6.75 -3.37 -11.03
N PRO A 72 7.53 -4.42 -11.34
CA PRO A 72 6.99 -5.69 -11.82
C PRO A 72 6.06 -6.35 -10.81
N VAL A 73 5.13 -7.17 -11.29
CA VAL A 73 4.17 -7.88 -10.44
C VAL A 73 4.83 -8.92 -9.54
N GLU A 74 6.01 -9.39 -9.94
CA GLU A 74 6.84 -10.40 -9.25
C GLU A 74 7.56 -9.85 -8.00
N GLU A 75 7.39 -8.56 -7.66
CA GLU A 75 7.89 -7.99 -6.40
C GLU A 75 6.98 -8.40 -5.23
N ASP A 76 6.72 -9.71 -5.05
CA ASP A 76 5.70 -10.26 -4.15
C ASP A 76 5.81 -9.68 -2.74
N MET A 77 7.01 -9.71 -2.15
CA MET A 77 7.25 -9.19 -0.81
C MET A 77 6.94 -7.70 -0.70
N PHE A 78 7.23 -6.91 -1.74
CA PHE A 78 6.93 -5.48 -1.74
C PHE A 78 5.42 -5.25 -1.81
N TRP A 79 4.72 -5.92 -2.73
CA TRP A 79 3.29 -5.77 -2.91
C TRP A 79 2.47 -6.27 -1.73
N GLU A 80 2.89 -7.36 -1.08
CA GLU A 80 2.28 -7.82 0.17
C GLU A 80 2.40 -6.76 1.27
N GLN A 81 3.58 -6.16 1.42
CA GLN A 81 3.81 -5.13 2.44
C GLN A 81 2.99 -3.87 2.19
N VAL A 82 2.87 -3.43 0.93
CA VAL A 82 2.02 -2.28 0.56
C VAL A 82 0.54 -2.60 0.81
N CYS A 83 0.08 -3.81 0.44
CA CYS A 83 -1.30 -4.26 0.68
C CYS A 83 -1.66 -4.25 2.18
N TRP A 84 -0.76 -4.72 3.04
CA TRP A 84 -0.92 -4.64 4.49
C TRP A 84 -1.10 -3.20 4.98
N GLN A 85 -0.32 -2.24 4.47
CA GLN A 85 -0.45 -0.85 4.89
C GLN A 85 -1.74 -0.22 4.39
N ALA A 86 -2.16 -0.51 3.16
CA ALA A 86 -3.45 -0.06 2.64
C ALA A 86 -4.62 -0.55 3.52
N GLY A 87 -4.61 -1.83 3.89
CA GLY A 87 -5.60 -2.38 4.82
C GLY A 87 -5.59 -1.69 6.20
N LYS A 88 -4.40 -1.37 6.73
CA LYS A 88 -4.28 -0.63 8.00
C LYS A 88 -4.85 0.79 7.88
N MET A 89 -4.59 1.49 6.78
CA MET A 89 -5.16 2.81 6.53
C MET A 89 -6.68 2.74 6.41
N ALA A 90 -7.22 1.76 5.67
CA ALA A 90 -8.66 1.53 5.59
C ALA A 90 -9.28 1.31 6.99
N PHE A 91 -8.62 0.54 7.87
CA PHE A 91 -9.07 0.41 9.26
C PHE A 91 -8.96 1.71 10.06
N ALA A 92 -7.90 2.51 9.86
CA ALA A 92 -7.70 3.76 10.56
C ALA A 92 -8.78 4.79 10.20
N ILE A 93 -9.11 4.92 8.91
CA ILE A 93 -10.21 5.76 8.42
C ILE A 93 -11.52 5.37 9.12
N GLN A 94 -11.83 4.09 9.22
CA GLN A 94 -13.08 3.60 9.83
C GLN A 94 -13.13 3.69 11.35
N LYS A 95 -12.03 4.08 12.01
CA LYS A 95 -12.00 4.39 13.45
C LYS A 95 -12.24 5.87 13.73
N THR A 96 -12.30 6.72 12.70
CA THR A 96 -12.65 8.15 12.86
C THR A 96 -14.13 8.31 13.14
N GLU A 97 -14.49 9.38 13.85
CA GLU A 97 -15.88 9.73 14.14
C GLU A 97 -16.13 11.22 13.84
N PRO A 98 -16.94 11.55 12.81
CA PRO A 98 -17.58 10.64 11.85
C PRO A 98 -16.56 9.98 10.90
N VAL A 99 -16.92 8.82 10.35
CA VAL A 99 -16.10 8.14 9.33
C VAL A 99 -16.05 8.97 8.05
N ASP A 100 -14.84 9.25 7.57
CA ASP A 100 -14.61 9.95 6.31
C ASP A 100 -14.60 8.96 5.12
N PHE A 101 -15.76 8.75 4.51
CA PHE A 101 -15.88 7.87 3.33
C PHE A 101 -15.19 8.42 2.08
N SER A 102 -14.92 9.73 2.00
CA SER A 102 -14.15 10.29 0.87
C SER A 102 -12.73 9.74 0.89
N LYS A 103 -12.10 9.64 2.06
CA LYS A 103 -10.77 9.01 2.17
C LYS A 103 -10.79 7.54 1.78
N LEU A 104 -11.88 6.83 2.08
CA LEU A 104 -12.04 5.44 1.66
C LEU A 104 -12.21 5.30 0.15
N ASP A 105 -12.94 6.22 -0.49
CA ASP A 105 -13.09 6.32 -1.96
C ASP A 105 -11.72 6.55 -2.63
N HIS A 106 -10.95 7.50 -2.14
CA HIS A 106 -9.61 7.82 -2.64
C HIS A 106 -8.63 6.66 -2.45
N LEU A 107 -8.61 6.05 -1.27
CA LEU A 107 -7.79 4.87 -1.01
C LEU A 107 -8.12 3.74 -1.97
N PHE A 108 -9.41 3.48 -2.20
CA PHE A 108 -9.85 2.47 -3.15
C PHE A 108 -9.36 2.78 -4.57
N HIS A 109 -9.47 4.03 -5.01
CA HIS A 109 -8.96 4.46 -6.32
C HIS A 109 -7.45 4.20 -6.50
N CYS A 110 -6.64 4.43 -5.46
CA CYS A 110 -5.21 4.16 -5.54
C CYS A 110 -4.90 2.66 -5.60
N ILE A 111 -5.56 1.85 -4.78
CA ILE A 111 -5.20 0.43 -4.67
C ILE A 111 -5.66 -0.40 -5.87
N VAL A 112 -6.68 0.03 -6.61
CA VAL A 112 -7.15 -0.71 -7.79
C VAL A 112 -6.10 -0.78 -8.90
N THR A 113 -5.16 0.16 -8.93
CA THR A 113 -4.07 0.20 -9.92
C THR A 113 -2.84 -0.60 -9.51
N LEU A 114 -2.79 -1.11 -8.28
CA LEU A 114 -1.62 -1.81 -7.74
C LEU A 114 -1.71 -3.31 -7.99
N PRO A 115 -0.62 -3.96 -8.43
CA PRO A 115 -0.62 -5.39 -8.73
C PRO A 115 -0.42 -6.23 -7.46
N PHE A 116 -1.35 -6.13 -6.52
CA PHE A 116 -1.29 -6.94 -5.30
C PHE A 116 -1.31 -8.43 -5.62
N HIS A 117 -0.53 -9.20 -4.85
CA HIS A 117 -0.47 -10.65 -4.96
C HIS A 117 -1.76 -11.29 -4.42
N LYS A 118 -2.39 -12.14 -5.25
CA LYS A 118 -3.67 -12.81 -4.96
C LYS A 118 -3.56 -14.31 -5.29
N PRO A 119 -4.09 -15.21 -4.45
CA PRO A 119 -4.54 -14.95 -3.08
C PRO A 119 -3.34 -14.74 -2.13
N SER A 120 -3.49 -13.92 -1.10
CA SER A 120 -2.49 -13.75 -0.04
C SER A 120 -3.14 -13.32 1.28
N GLU A 121 -2.45 -13.50 2.40
CA GLU A 121 -2.93 -13.03 3.71
C GLU A 121 -3.16 -11.53 3.76
N SER A 122 -2.24 -10.76 3.15
CA SER A 122 -2.37 -9.31 3.05
C SER A 122 -3.62 -8.90 2.26
N TYR A 123 -4.00 -9.69 1.26
CA TYR A 123 -5.15 -9.43 0.42
C TYR A 123 -6.47 -9.80 1.11
N SER A 124 -6.50 -10.90 1.85
CA SER A 124 -7.60 -11.24 2.76
C SER A 124 -7.80 -10.18 3.86
N PHE A 125 -6.71 -9.68 4.43
CA PHE A 125 -6.77 -8.60 5.41
C PHE A 125 -7.34 -7.30 4.82
N LEU A 126 -7.03 -7.00 3.55
CA LEU A 126 -7.60 -5.87 2.84
C LEU A 126 -9.13 -6.00 2.70
N LEU A 127 -9.64 -7.19 2.32
CA LEU A 127 -11.09 -7.45 2.30
C LEU A 127 -11.72 -7.20 3.67
N LYS A 128 -11.14 -7.78 4.72
CA LYS A 128 -11.59 -7.60 6.10
C LYS A 128 -11.65 -6.12 6.49
N ALA A 129 -10.65 -5.33 6.08
CA ALA A 129 -10.63 -3.90 6.35
C ALA A 129 -11.83 -3.19 5.73
N PHE A 130 -12.07 -3.35 4.43
CA PHE A 130 -13.18 -2.67 3.75
C PHE A 130 -14.57 -3.23 4.13
N GLN A 131 -14.66 -4.51 4.52
CA GLN A 131 -15.91 -5.14 4.95
C GLN A 131 -16.55 -4.47 6.17
N LYS A 132 -15.77 -3.81 7.04
CA LYS A 132 -16.33 -3.05 8.17
C LYS A 132 -17.30 -1.94 7.74
N SER A 133 -17.12 -1.38 6.55
CA SER A 133 -18.01 -0.36 5.99
C SER A 133 -19.04 -0.92 5.02
N SER A 134 -19.16 -2.25 4.91
CA SER A 134 -20.01 -2.93 3.92
C SER A 134 -21.47 -2.51 3.88
N LYS A 135 -22.02 -2.06 5.01
CA LYS A 135 -23.44 -1.66 5.12
C LYS A 135 -23.71 -0.20 4.74
N VAL A 136 -22.67 0.64 4.71
CA VAL A 136 -22.83 2.11 4.67
C VAL A 136 -22.00 2.77 3.56
N TRP A 137 -20.87 2.18 3.17
CA TRP A 137 -20.04 2.71 2.11
C TRP A 137 -20.54 2.25 0.74
N TRP A 138 -20.89 3.23 -0.10
CA TRP A 138 -21.60 3.02 -1.35
C TRP A 138 -20.79 2.25 -2.42
N GLN A 139 -19.46 2.34 -2.39
CA GLN A 139 -18.59 1.60 -3.33
C GLN A 139 -18.27 0.17 -2.88
N TYR A 140 -18.82 -0.30 -1.75
CA TYR A 140 -18.45 -1.62 -1.25
C TYR A 140 -18.69 -2.75 -2.25
N THR A 141 -19.78 -2.69 -3.03
CA THR A 141 -20.03 -3.67 -4.11
C THR A 141 -18.94 -3.63 -5.17
N ALA A 142 -18.55 -2.45 -5.65
CA ALA A 142 -17.48 -2.29 -6.63
C ALA A 142 -16.12 -2.76 -6.09
N PHE A 143 -15.86 -2.52 -4.79
CA PHE A 143 -14.69 -3.06 -4.11
C PHE A 143 -14.68 -4.59 -4.13
N VAL A 144 -15.80 -5.25 -3.77
CA VAL A 144 -15.87 -6.72 -3.76
C VAL A 144 -15.71 -7.30 -5.17
N GLU A 145 -16.28 -6.65 -6.18
CA GLU A 145 -16.11 -7.06 -7.59
C GLU A 145 -14.65 -6.96 -8.05
N TRP A 146 -13.96 -5.86 -7.75
CA TRP A 146 -12.53 -5.72 -8.03
C TRP A 146 -11.67 -6.67 -7.18
N TRP A 147 -12.09 -6.90 -5.93
CA TRP A 147 -11.38 -7.77 -5.01
C TRP A 147 -11.36 -9.22 -5.53
N GLY A 148 -12.48 -9.70 -6.08
CA GLY A 148 -12.60 -11.02 -6.72
C GLY A 148 -12.75 -12.16 -5.71
N LEU A 149 -13.98 -12.61 -5.47
CA LEU A 149 -14.29 -13.63 -4.44
C LEU A 149 -13.63 -15.00 -4.69
N GLU A 150 -13.18 -15.26 -5.91
CA GLU A 150 -12.34 -16.41 -6.26
C GLU A 150 -10.97 -16.42 -5.54
N HIS A 151 -10.56 -15.28 -4.98
CA HIS A 151 -9.32 -15.14 -4.21
C HIS A 151 -9.51 -15.39 -2.71
N LEU A 152 -10.72 -15.75 -2.26
CA LEU A 152 -10.94 -16.19 -0.88
C LEU A 152 -10.07 -17.41 -0.57
N ARG A 153 -9.32 -17.32 0.53
CA ARG A 153 -8.53 -18.41 1.06
C ARG A 153 -9.39 -19.29 1.95
N GLN A 154 -8.95 -20.52 2.20
CA GLN A 154 -9.66 -21.44 3.10
C GLN A 154 -9.81 -20.84 4.51
N GLU A 155 -8.81 -20.10 4.96
CA GLU A 155 -8.79 -19.42 6.25
C GLU A 155 -9.82 -18.29 6.36
N ASP A 156 -10.24 -17.69 5.24
CA ASP A 156 -11.23 -16.59 5.23
C ASP A 156 -12.65 -17.06 5.58
N TYR A 157 -12.89 -18.38 5.51
CA TYR A 157 -14.16 -18.99 5.92
C TYR A 157 -14.20 -19.35 7.41
N LEU A 158 -13.07 -19.26 8.11
CA LEU A 158 -12.98 -19.59 9.52
C LEU A 158 -13.37 -18.37 10.37
N ALA A 159 -14.00 -18.63 11.52
CA ALA A 159 -14.22 -17.58 12.50
C ALA A 159 -12.87 -17.14 13.09
N GLU A 160 -12.69 -15.84 13.32
CA GLU A 160 -11.49 -15.35 13.98
C GLU A 160 -11.47 -15.79 15.44
N GLU A 161 -10.37 -16.40 15.88
CA GLU A 161 -10.11 -16.60 17.30
C GLU A 161 -9.93 -15.22 17.95
N MET A 162 -10.74 -14.93 18.98
CA MET A 162 -10.76 -13.67 19.72
C MET A 162 -9.60 -13.52 20.70
#